data_AF-A0A3R5Z9H2-F1
#
_entry.id   AF-A0A3R5Z9H2-F1
#
_cell.length_a   1.000
_cell.length_b   1.000
_cell.length_c   1.000
_cell.angle_alpha   90.00
_cell.angle_beta   90.00
_cell.angle_gamma   90.00
#
_symmetry.space_group_name_H-M   'P 1'
#
loop_
_entity.id
_entity.type
_entity.pdbx_description
1 polymer ?
#
loop_
_entity_poly.entity_id
_entity_poly.type
_entity_poly.pdbx_seq_one_letter_code
_entity_poly.pdbx_strand_id
1 'polypeptide(L)'
;MKEYLKEQLERTNYWLSFSEAKNGALVALNIALMAVCTQVSNMNVVFCSLTCIILLVSSVFCLWSFYPNLSNKTQTNQNGMAANANLIFYGDIAKMQDKNMYINSVENRYHININANEREQCDDLATEVLINSQITILKYKLFKNAVRVDVCAVIVFIVGIICA
;
A
#
# COMPACT_ATOMS: atom_id res chain seq x y z
N MET A 1 -10.85 -21.20 14.21
CA MET A 1 -10.07 -19.95 14.03
C MET A 1 -8.99 -20.06 12.97
N LYS A 2 -8.15 -21.10 13.01
CA LYS A 2 -7.04 -21.31 12.08
C LYS A 2 -7.40 -21.13 10.60
N GLU A 3 -8.47 -21.77 10.13
CA GLU A 3 -8.86 -21.68 8.72
C GLU A 3 -9.23 -20.26 8.31
N TYR A 4 -10.02 -19.56 9.13
CA TYR A 4 -10.34 -18.15 8.94
C TYR A 4 -9.06 -17.30 8.82
N LEU A 5 -8.09 -17.48 9.73
CA LEU A 5 -6.85 -16.71 9.71
C LEU A 5 -5.99 -17.01 8.48
N LYS A 6 -5.98 -18.26 7.99
CA LYS A 6 -5.34 -18.60 6.72
C LYS A 6 -5.97 -17.88 5.54
N GLU A 7 -7.30 -17.86 5.45
CA GLU A 7 -8.00 -17.11 4.40
C GLU A 7 -7.72 -15.60 4.47
N GLN A 8 -7.63 -15.05 5.68
CA GLN A 8 -7.27 -13.64 5.86
C GLN A 8 -5.81 -13.37 5.51
N LEU A 9 -4.90 -14.32 5.77
CA LEU A 9 -3.51 -14.20 5.38
C LEU A 9 -3.38 -14.18 3.85
N GLU A 10 -4.03 -15.09 3.14
CA GLU A 10 -4.07 -15.11 1.67
C GLU A 10 -4.66 -13.80 1.12
N ARG A 11 -5.75 -13.31 1.72
CA ARG A 11 -6.40 -12.06 1.31
C ARG A 11 -5.49 -10.85 1.50
N THR A 12 -4.85 -10.72 2.67
CA THR A 12 -3.94 -9.60 2.95
C THR A 12 -2.68 -9.67 2.09
N ASN A 13 -2.17 -10.87 1.82
CA ASN A 13 -1.07 -11.10 0.89
C ASN A 13 -1.43 -10.67 -0.55
N TYR A 14 -2.65 -10.97 -1.00
CA TYR A 14 -3.16 -10.48 -2.28
C TYR A 14 -3.19 -8.95 -2.36
N TRP A 15 -3.75 -8.27 -1.35
CA TRP A 15 -3.79 -6.80 -1.32
C TRP A 15 -2.40 -6.18 -1.27
N LEU A 16 -1.48 -6.79 -0.52
CA LEU A 16 -0.08 -6.38 -0.46
C LEU A 16 0.56 -6.47 -1.84
N SER A 17 0.47 -7.64 -2.47
CA SER A 17 1.01 -7.90 -3.82
C SER A 17 0.41 -6.96 -4.87
N PHE A 18 -0.89 -6.69 -4.78
CA PHE A 18 -1.57 -5.75 -5.67
C PHE A 18 -1.11 -4.30 -5.46
N SER A 19 -0.81 -3.91 -4.22
CA SER A 19 -0.23 -2.59 -3.92
C SER A 19 1.18 -2.45 -4.51
N GLU A 20 1.97 -3.51 -4.51
CA GLU A 20 3.31 -3.52 -5.12
C GLU A 20 3.23 -3.46 -6.65
N ALA A 21 2.36 -4.27 -7.25
CA ALA A 21 2.12 -4.25 -8.69
C ALA A 21 1.72 -2.85 -9.19
N LYS A 22 0.86 -2.14 -8.45
CA LYS A 22 0.47 -0.75 -8.76
C LYS A 22 1.65 0.23 -8.74
N ASN A 23 2.49 0.17 -7.70
CA ASN A 23 3.68 1.02 -7.62
C ASN A 23 4.67 0.71 -8.75
N GLY A 24 4.87 -0.57 -9.08
CA GLY A 24 5.76 -1.00 -10.17
C GLY A 24 5.26 -0.56 -11.54
N ALA A 25 3.95 -0.70 -11.79
CA ALA A 25 3.31 -0.21 -13.01
C ALA A 25 3.44 1.32 -13.14
N LEU A 26 3.34 2.07 -12.04
CA LEU A 26 3.48 3.52 -12.06
C LEU A 26 4.92 3.96 -12.38
N VAL A 27 5.94 3.26 -11.87
CA VAL A 27 7.35 3.50 -12.26
C VAL A 27 7.55 3.27 -13.76
N ALA A 28 7.02 2.17 -14.30
CA ALA A 28 7.11 1.89 -15.73
C ALA A 28 6.41 2.96 -16.58
N LEU A 29 5.23 3.41 -16.15
CA LEU A 29 4.50 4.52 -16.79
C LEU A 29 5.33 5.81 -16.76
N ASN A 30 5.93 6.16 -15.64
CA ASN A 30 6.74 7.37 -15.50
C ASN A 30 7.96 7.35 -16.42
N ILE A 31 8.64 6.21 -16.54
CA ILE A 31 9.75 6.04 -17.48
C ILE A 31 9.28 6.23 -18.93
N ALA A 32 8.13 5.63 -19.30
CA ALA A 32 7.57 5.79 -20.63
C ALA A 32 7.19 7.26 -20.92
N LEU A 33 6.55 7.94 -19.97
CA LEU A 33 6.19 9.36 -20.11
C LEU A 33 7.42 10.27 -20.23
N MET A 34 8.49 10.01 -19.49
CA MET A 34 9.74 10.75 -19.64
C MET A 34 10.35 10.57 -21.04
N ALA A 35 10.34 9.34 -21.57
CA ALA A 35 10.82 9.08 -22.92
C ALA A 35 10.00 9.84 -23.98
N VAL A 36 8.67 9.81 -23.88
CA VAL A 36 7.78 10.59 -24.76
C VAL A 36 8.07 12.08 -24.61
N CYS A 37 8.21 12.59 -23.40
CA CYS A 37 8.47 14.01 -23.13
C CYS A 37 9.72 14.51 -23.87
N THR A 38 10.80 13.71 -23.91
CA THR A 38 12.04 14.07 -24.62
C THR A 38 11.94 14.05 -26.16
N GLN A 39 10.89 13.44 -26.72
CA GLN A 39 10.69 13.33 -28.17
C GLN A 39 9.77 14.42 -28.74
N VAL A 40 9.10 15.20 -27.88
CA VAL A 40 8.20 16.28 -28.33
C VAL A 40 9.02 17.47 -28.81
N SER A 41 9.17 17.60 -30.13
CA SER A 41 10.04 18.60 -30.78
C SER A 41 9.68 20.06 -30.48
N ASN A 42 8.40 20.33 -30.21
CA ASN A 42 7.90 21.70 -30.05
C ASN A 42 7.90 22.14 -28.58
N MET A 43 8.08 21.23 -27.63
CA MET A 43 7.97 21.55 -26.22
C MET A 43 9.20 22.36 -25.75
N ASN A 44 8.96 23.48 -25.07
CA ASN A 44 10.04 24.25 -24.46
C ASN A 44 10.82 23.38 -23.45
N VAL A 45 12.15 23.40 -23.57
CA VAL A 45 13.10 22.62 -22.76
C VAL A 45 12.83 22.77 -21.26
N VAL A 46 12.47 23.96 -20.79
CA VAL A 46 12.16 24.21 -19.36
C VAL A 46 10.96 23.37 -18.90
N PHE A 47 9.87 23.36 -19.66
CA PHE A 47 8.69 22.57 -19.33
C PHE A 47 8.96 21.05 -19.46
N CYS A 48 9.76 20.65 -20.45
CA CYS A 48 10.19 19.25 -20.59
C CYS A 48 11.00 18.79 -19.37
N SER A 49 12.03 19.54 -18.98
CA SER A 49 12.86 19.24 -17.82
C SER A 49 12.04 19.22 -16.53
N LEU A 50 11.13 20.19 -16.34
CA LEU A 50 10.26 20.24 -15.18
C LEU A 50 9.34 19.02 -15.09
N THR A 51 8.72 18.61 -16.21
CA THR A 51 7.89 17.40 -16.28
C THR A 51 8.69 16.16 -15.88
N CYS A 52 9.89 15.97 -16.45
CA CYS A 52 10.75 14.85 -16.11
C CYS A 52 11.15 14.83 -14.63
N ILE A 53 11.49 15.99 -14.05
CA ILE A 53 11.83 16.09 -12.61
C ILE A 53 10.64 15.67 -11.73
N ILE A 54 9.43 16.12 -12.05
CA ILE A 54 8.23 15.76 -11.29
C ILE A 54 7.97 14.24 -11.39
N LEU A 55 8.09 13.64 -12.57
CA LEU A 55 7.95 12.19 -12.78
C LEU A 55 9.03 11.37 -12.08
N LEU A 56 10.26 11.89 -11.98
CA LEU A 56 11.33 11.27 -11.19
C LEU A 56 11.00 11.28 -9.70
N VAL A 57 10.51 12.41 -9.16
CA VAL A 57 10.08 12.51 -7.75
C VAL A 57 8.97 11.50 -7.45
N SER A 58 7.98 11.37 -8.34
CA SER A 58 6.93 10.35 -8.21
C SER A 58 7.50 8.92 -8.21
N SER A 59 8.43 8.64 -9.12
CA SER A 59 9.11 7.34 -9.20
C SER A 59 9.88 7.01 -7.92
N VAL A 60 10.50 8.00 -7.28
CA VAL A 60 11.18 7.83 -5.98
C VAL A 60 10.20 7.41 -4.89
N PHE A 61 8.99 8.00 -4.83
CA PHE A 61 7.96 7.54 -3.88
C PHE A 61 7.55 6.08 -4.11
N CYS A 62 7.38 5.67 -5.37
CA CYS A 62 7.05 4.29 -5.72
C CYS A 62 8.19 3.32 -5.38
N LEU A 63 9.44 3.69 -5.64
CA LEU A 63 10.60 2.85 -5.30
C LEU A 63 10.79 2.75 -3.78
N TRP A 64 10.52 3.83 -3.03
CA TRP A 64 10.50 3.77 -1.57
C TRP A 64 9.48 2.75 -1.08
N SER A 65 8.32 2.65 -1.74
CA SER A 65 7.29 1.64 -1.41
C SER A 65 7.81 0.20 -1.50
N PHE A 66 8.87 -0.07 -2.27
CA PHE A 66 9.50 -1.39 -2.37
C PHE A 66 10.59 -1.67 -1.34
N TYR A 67 10.95 -0.70 -0.50
CA TYR A 67 11.92 -0.94 0.55
C TYR A 67 11.42 -2.07 1.46
N PRO A 68 12.19 -3.16 1.63
CA PRO A 68 11.73 -4.35 2.32
C PRO A 68 11.52 -4.04 3.80
N ASN A 69 10.32 -4.33 4.31
CA ASN A 69 10.06 -4.28 5.74
C ASN A 69 10.18 -5.69 6.31
N LEU A 70 11.36 -6.02 6.85
CA LEU A 70 11.67 -7.32 7.46
C LEU A 70 11.29 -7.38 8.96
N SER A 71 10.55 -6.39 9.45
CA SER A 71 10.11 -6.36 10.84
C SER A 71 9.04 -7.40 11.10
N ASN A 72 9.32 -8.31 12.03
CA ASN A 72 8.34 -9.22 12.64
C ASN A 72 7.55 -8.56 13.79
N LYS A 73 7.78 -7.27 14.06
CA LYS A 73 7.08 -6.51 15.09
C LYS A 73 5.91 -5.75 14.49
N THR A 74 4.75 -5.89 15.13
CA THR A 74 3.55 -5.11 14.83
C THR A 74 3.76 -3.66 15.25
N GLN A 75 3.32 -2.69 14.43
CA GLN A 75 3.26 -1.31 14.87
C GLN A 75 2.07 -1.14 15.81
N THR A 76 2.34 -0.84 17.08
CA THR A 76 1.28 -0.64 18.07
C THR A 76 0.54 0.67 17.80
N ASN A 77 -0.71 0.59 17.36
CA ASN A 77 -1.58 1.76 17.22
C ASN A 77 -2.28 2.06 18.56
N GLN A 78 -1.90 3.17 19.19
CA GLN A 78 -2.47 3.60 20.49
C GLN A 78 -3.95 4.03 20.40
N ASN A 79 -4.48 4.26 19.20
CA ASN A 79 -5.87 4.69 18.95
C ASN A 79 -6.76 3.57 18.39
N GLY A 80 -6.47 2.30 18.70
CA GLY A 80 -7.17 1.15 18.13
C GLY A 80 -8.69 1.19 18.35
N MET A 81 -9.47 1.17 17.27
CA MET A 81 -10.93 1.03 17.32
C MET A 81 -11.35 -0.41 16.98
N ALA A 82 -11.88 -1.16 17.96
CA ALA A 82 -12.42 -2.51 17.74
C ALA A 82 -13.92 -2.51 17.42
N ALA A 83 -14.70 -1.61 18.03
CA ALA A 83 -16.16 -1.77 18.13
C ALA A 83 -16.87 -1.87 16.76
N ASN A 84 -16.38 -1.17 15.73
CA ASN A 84 -16.97 -1.16 14.39
C ASN A 84 -15.99 -1.53 13.28
N ALA A 85 -14.83 -2.11 13.62
CA ALA A 85 -13.85 -2.50 12.61
C ALA A 85 -14.40 -3.61 11.70
N ASN A 86 -14.20 -3.48 10.40
CA ASN A 86 -14.40 -4.58 9.48
C ASN A 86 -13.23 -5.57 9.61
N LEU A 87 -13.47 -6.73 10.24
CA LEU A 87 -12.44 -7.72 10.58
C LEU A 87 -11.85 -8.47 9.37
N ILE A 88 -12.35 -8.18 8.16
CA ILE A 88 -11.91 -8.72 6.89
C ILE A 88 -11.13 -7.67 6.07
N PHE A 89 -11.46 -6.40 6.25
CA PHE A 89 -10.85 -5.32 5.47
C PHE A 89 -9.49 -4.96 6.07
N TYR A 90 -8.42 -5.17 5.29
CA TYR A 90 -7.04 -4.89 5.70
C TYR A 90 -6.85 -3.46 6.26
N GLY A 91 -7.61 -2.47 5.78
CA GLY A 91 -7.50 -1.10 6.26
C GLY A 91 -8.02 -0.87 7.67
N ASP A 92 -8.97 -1.69 8.14
CA ASP A 92 -9.43 -1.66 9.53
C ASP A 92 -8.60 -2.58 10.42
N ILE A 93 -8.21 -3.76 9.91
CA ILE A 93 -7.27 -4.66 10.58
C ILE A 93 -5.96 -3.93 10.92
N ALA A 94 -5.40 -3.16 9.98
CA ALA A 94 -4.17 -2.40 10.17
C ALA A 94 -4.21 -1.42 11.36
N LYS A 95 -5.40 -0.96 11.77
CA LYS A 95 -5.59 -0.02 12.89
C LYS A 95 -5.64 -0.71 14.24
N MET A 96 -5.73 -2.04 14.28
CA MET A 96 -5.77 -2.79 15.53
C MET A 96 -4.43 -2.67 16.25
N GLN A 97 -4.49 -2.64 17.58
CA GLN A 97 -3.34 -2.41 18.42
C GLN A 97 -2.35 -3.57 18.36
N ASP A 98 -2.87 -4.80 18.43
CA ASP A 98 -2.09 -6.03 18.42
C ASP A 98 -2.93 -7.22 17.90
N LYS A 99 -2.27 -8.38 17.78
CA LYS A 99 -2.88 -9.63 17.33
C LYS A 99 -3.99 -10.13 18.26
N ASN A 100 -3.90 -9.88 19.56
CA ASN A 100 -4.89 -10.34 20.54
C ASN A 100 -6.18 -9.55 20.38
N MET A 101 -6.08 -8.24 20.15
CA MET A 101 -7.24 -7.39 19.83
C MET A 101 -7.95 -7.91 18.56
N TYR A 102 -7.18 -8.32 17.55
CA TYR A 102 -7.75 -8.92 16.34
C TYR A 102 -8.45 -10.25 16.61
N ILE A 103 -7.74 -11.20 17.24
CA ILE A 103 -8.26 -12.52 17.62
C ILE A 103 -9.53 -12.38 18.44
N ASN A 104 -9.50 -11.61 19.53
CA ASN A 104 -10.64 -11.42 20.42
C ASN A 104 -11.82 -10.79 19.68
N SER A 105 -11.57 -9.88 18.73
CA SER A 105 -12.64 -9.28 17.91
C SER A 105 -13.30 -10.33 17.01
N VAL A 106 -12.53 -11.24 16.43
CA VAL A 106 -13.02 -12.34 15.59
C VAL A 106 -13.79 -13.36 16.42
N GLU A 107 -13.25 -13.78 17.57
CA GLU A 107 -13.91 -14.70 18.50
C GLU A 107 -15.27 -14.15 18.94
N ASN A 108 -15.32 -12.89 19.37
CA ASN A 108 -16.55 -12.26 19.86
C ASN A 108 -17.58 -12.02 18.76
N ARG A 109 -17.16 -11.65 17.55
CA ARG A 109 -18.08 -11.23 16.47
C ARG A 109 -18.55 -12.39 15.59
N TYR A 110 -17.67 -13.36 15.34
CA TYR A 110 -17.97 -14.48 14.44
C TYR A 110 -18.14 -15.80 15.20
N HIS A 111 -17.96 -15.80 16.53
CA HIS A 111 -18.08 -16.99 17.39
C HIS A 111 -17.14 -18.12 16.96
N ILE A 112 -15.97 -17.77 16.42
CA ILE A 112 -14.94 -18.70 15.95
C ILE A 112 -13.85 -18.81 17.02
N ASN A 113 -13.92 -19.82 17.88
CA ASN A 113 -12.94 -20.00 18.96
C ASN A 113 -11.61 -20.61 18.48
N ILE A 114 -10.55 -20.38 19.25
CA ILE A 114 -9.26 -21.06 19.10
C ILE A 114 -9.28 -22.42 19.81
N ASN A 115 -8.84 -23.47 19.10
CA ASN A 115 -8.50 -24.75 19.72
C ASN A 115 -7.16 -24.62 20.46
N ALA A 116 -7.05 -25.12 21.69
CA ALA A 116 -5.83 -25.01 22.50
C ALA A 116 -4.57 -25.50 21.76
N ASN A 117 -4.69 -26.61 21.01
CA ASN A 117 -3.59 -27.20 20.24
C ASN A 117 -3.16 -26.36 19.02
N GLU A 118 -3.95 -25.35 18.63
CA GLU A 118 -3.70 -24.50 17.46
C GLU A 118 -3.35 -23.06 17.85
N ARG A 119 -3.23 -22.76 19.15
CA ARG A 119 -3.10 -21.40 19.65
C ARG A 119 -1.88 -20.68 19.08
N GLU A 120 -0.71 -21.32 19.12
CA GLU A 120 0.53 -20.75 18.58
C GLU A 120 0.43 -20.46 17.08
N GLN A 121 -0.12 -21.41 16.31
CA GLN A 121 -0.33 -21.22 14.87
C GLN A 121 -1.33 -20.08 14.57
N CYS A 122 -2.40 -19.96 15.34
CA CYS A 122 -3.36 -18.86 15.19
C CYS A 122 -2.72 -17.51 15.54
N ASP A 123 -1.88 -17.48 16.58
CA ASP A 123 -1.13 -16.31 17.00
C ASP A 123 -0.16 -15.83 15.89
N ASP A 124 0.57 -16.74 15.26
CA ASP A 124 1.48 -16.42 14.15
C ASP A 124 0.71 -15.91 12.93
N LEU A 125 -0.36 -16.60 12.53
CA LEU A 125 -1.20 -16.19 11.41
C LEU A 125 -1.83 -14.80 11.65
N ALA A 126 -2.34 -14.54 12.85
CA ALA A 126 -2.92 -13.24 13.20
C ALA A 126 -1.87 -12.12 13.18
N THR A 127 -0.63 -12.43 13.58
CA THR A 127 0.49 -11.48 13.52
C THR A 127 0.80 -11.11 12.07
N GLU A 128 0.93 -12.11 11.19
CA GLU A 128 1.20 -11.88 9.76
C GLU A 128 0.06 -11.13 9.06
N VAL A 129 -1.20 -11.47 9.36
CA VAL A 129 -2.37 -10.73 8.86
C VAL A 129 -2.32 -9.26 9.26
N LEU A 130 -1.95 -8.97 10.51
CA LEU A 130 -1.84 -7.59 11.00
C LEU A 130 -0.68 -6.84 10.34
N ILE A 131 0.50 -7.47 10.25
CA ILE A 131 1.69 -6.88 9.59
C ILE A 131 1.41 -6.61 8.11
N ASN A 132 0.89 -7.59 7.37
CA ASN A 132 0.56 -7.42 5.95
C ASN A 132 -0.46 -6.31 5.74
N SER A 133 -1.47 -6.22 6.61
CA SER A 133 -2.46 -5.14 6.57
C SER A 133 -1.82 -3.76 6.76
N GLN A 134 -0.92 -3.61 7.73
CA GLN A 134 -0.20 -2.35 7.99
C GLN A 134 0.69 -1.96 6.82
N ILE A 135 1.49 -2.89 6.29
CA ILE A 135 2.35 -2.66 5.14
C ILE A 135 1.53 -2.25 3.92
N THR A 136 0.44 -2.96 3.64
CA THR A 136 -0.47 -2.66 2.53
C THR A 136 -0.97 -1.22 2.59
N ILE A 137 -1.38 -0.73 3.76
CA ILE A 137 -1.84 0.66 3.95
C ILE A 137 -0.73 1.67 3.66
N LEU A 138 0.50 1.42 4.11
CA LEU A 138 1.64 2.29 3.86
C LEU A 138 1.95 2.37 2.35
N LYS A 139 2.00 1.23 1.65
CA LYS A 139 2.25 1.18 0.21
C LYS A 139 1.15 1.86 -0.61
N TYR A 140 -0.11 1.73 -0.21
CA TYR A 140 -1.22 2.48 -0.85
C TYR A 140 -1.16 3.98 -0.59
N LYS A 141 -0.71 4.42 0.60
CA LYS A 141 -0.51 5.86 0.88
C LYS A 141 0.57 6.46 -0.02
N LEU A 142 1.70 5.77 -0.16
CA LEU A 142 2.79 6.18 -1.07
C LEU A 142 2.30 6.23 -2.52
N PHE A 143 1.61 5.17 -2.98
CA PHE A 143 1.00 5.14 -4.32
C PHE A 143 0.04 6.30 -4.56
N LYS A 144 -0.85 6.60 -3.60
CA LYS A 144 -1.79 7.74 -3.72
C LYS A 144 -1.06 9.07 -3.86
N ASN A 145 0.05 9.25 -3.13
CA ASN A 145 0.85 10.47 -3.23
C ASN A 145 1.59 10.55 -4.57
N ALA A 146 2.18 9.45 -5.03
CA ALA A 146 2.83 9.36 -6.34
C ALA A 146 1.86 9.71 -7.49
N VAL A 147 0.66 9.12 -7.49
CA VAL A 147 -0.37 9.44 -8.51
C VAL A 147 -0.74 10.92 -8.51
N ARG A 148 -0.82 11.58 -7.34
CA ARG A 148 -1.09 13.02 -7.28
C ARG A 148 0.04 13.83 -7.91
N VAL A 149 1.29 13.43 -7.69
CA VAL A 149 2.47 14.05 -8.30
C VAL A 149 2.44 13.85 -9.83
N ASP A 150 2.08 12.65 -10.30
CA ASP A 150 1.96 12.37 -11.74
C ASP A 150 0.86 13.19 -12.41
N VAL A 151 -0.29 13.36 -11.75
CA VAL A 151 -1.35 14.25 -12.26
C VAL A 151 -0.82 15.67 -12.42
N CYS A 152 -0.04 16.19 -11.48
CA CYS A 152 0.62 17.49 -11.64
C CYS A 152 1.62 17.50 -12.81
N ALA A 153 2.40 16.44 -13.00
CA ALA A 153 3.33 16.32 -14.12
C ALA A 153 2.60 16.39 -15.47
N VAL A 154 1.48 15.67 -15.61
CA VAL A 154 0.65 15.67 -16.82
C VAL A 154 0.07 17.06 -17.10
N ILE A 155 -0.38 17.79 -16.07
CA ILE A 155 -0.87 19.17 -16.25
C ILE A 155 0.25 20.09 -16.75
N VAL A 156 1.44 20.03 -16.13
CA VAL A 156 2.61 20.81 -16.56
C VAL A 156 3.01 20.47 -17.99
N PHE A 157 2.98 19.18 -18.36
CA PHE A 157 3.27 18.71 -19.70
C PHE A 157 2.29 19.30 -20.74
N ILE A 158 0.99 19.24 -20.46
CA ILE A 158 -0.05 19.79 -21.35
C ILE A 158 0.12 21.31 -21.51
N VAL A 159 0.34 22.04 -20.42
CA VAL A 159 0.59 23.49 -20.48
C VAL A 159 1.84 23.80 -21.31
N GLY A 160 2.91 23.01 -21.14
CA GLY A 160 4.14 23.15 -21.92
C GLY A 160 3.96 22.94 -23.42
N ILE A 161 2.99 22.11 -23.84
CA ILE A 161 2.62 21.92 -25.26
C ILE A 161 1.77 23.08 -25.77
N ILE A 162 0.84 23.60 -24.96
CA ILE A 162 -0.04 24.70 -25.37
C ILE A 162 0.72 26.03 -25.47
N CYS A 163 1.71 26.24 -24.60
CA CYS A 163 2.54 27.44 -24.56
C CYS A 163 3.78 27.36 -25.47
N ALA A 164 4.00 26.24 -26.14
CA ALA A 164 5.03 26.05 -27.15
C ALA A 164 4.69 26.75 -28.47
#